data_AF-A0A7R9V5K9-F1
#
_entry.id   AF-A0A7R9V5K9-F1
#
_cell.length_a   1.000
_cell.length_b   1.000
_cell.length_c   1.000
_cell.angle_alpha   90.00
_cell.angle_beta   90.00
_cell.angle_gamma   90.00
#
_symmetry.space_group_name_H-M   'P 1'
#
loop_
_entity.id
_entity.type
_entity.pdbx_description
1 polymer ?
#
loop_
_entity_poly.entity_id
_entity_poly.type
_entity_poly.pdbx_seq_one_letter_code
_entity_poly.pdbx_strand_id
1 'polypeptide(L)'
;RLVRTGVSRLLSSRRRSQPQRLPPAGHAPATHPPAARTTHLADPTKPRPDLSTRTRSRTLRLWFATRRVSAESDMAAPASVRMLVASGPSAPELEVLKKLPPSVEVLKVGKRLEDFASLSEEDWESVTVLLVCGVGPNAGKKDEIKEFWPRLRNLKVTAFVQT
;
A
#
# COMPACT_ATOMS: atom_id res chain seq x y z
N ARG A 1 -29.42 19.30 -22.91
CA ARG A 1 -30.37 18.24 -22.46
C ARG A 1 -30.43 17.17 -23.54
N LEU A 2 -29.80 16.01 -23.33
CA LEU A 2 -30.12 14.81 -24.10
C LEU A 2 -29.92 13.60 -23.18
N VAL A 3 -31.04 12.98 -22.83
CA VAL A 3 -31.16 11.80 -21.98
C VAL A 3 -30.90 10.58 -22.85
N ARG A 4 -29.96 9.72 -22.47
CA ARG A 4 -29.86 8.35 -23.00
C ARG A 4 -29.80 7.36 -21.85
N THR A 5 -30.99 6.93 -21.48
CA THR A 5 -31.31 5.72 -20.74
C THR A 5 -30.75 4.50 -21.49
N GLY A 6 -29.90 3.73 -20.82
CA GLY A 6 -29.38 2.45 -21.31
C GLY A 6 -29.59 1.37 -20.24
N VAL A 7 -30.75 0.73 -20.29
CA VAL A 7 -31.07 -0.48 -19.52
C VAL A 7 -30.18 -1.62 -20.03
N SER A 8 -29.36 -2.20 -19.16
CA SER A 8 -28.70 -3.48 -19.44
C SER A 8 -29.00 -4.49 -18.34
N ARG A 9 -29.34 -5.68 -18.83
CA ARG A 9 -30.09 -6.75 -18.17
C ARG A 9 -29.32 -7.43 -17.05
N LEU A 10 -30.11 -7.91 -16.09
CA LEU A 10 -29.78 -8.98 -15.14
C LEU A 10 -29.12 -10.17 -15.84
N LEU A 11 -28.00 -10.62 -15.27
CA LEU A 11 -27.59 -12.01 -15.32
C LEU A 11 -27.25 -12.48 -13.91
N SER A 12 -28.22 -13.18 -13.34
CA SER A 12 -28.14 -13.96 -12.12
C SER A 12 -26.96 -14.94 -12.19
N SER A 13 -26.04 -14.85 -11.22
CA SER A 13 -25.04 -15.90 -10.97
C SER A 13 -24.97 -16.22 -9.48
N ARG A 14 -25.96 -17.01 -9.06
CA ARG A 14 -25.78 -18.29 -8.36
C ARG A 14 -24.49 -18.41 -7.53
N ARG A 15 -24.42 -17.75 -6.37
CA ARG A 15 -23.45 -18.14 -5.34
C ARG A 15 -23.93 -19.43 -4.69
N ARG A 16 -23.20 -20.52 -4.98
CA ARG A 16 -23.21 -21.75 -4.23
C ARG A 16 -22.99 -21.44 -2.76
N SER A 17 -23.93 -21.84 -1.93
CA SER A 17 -23.73 -22.08 -0.51
C SER A 17 -22.51 -23.00 -0.35
N GLN A 18 -21.43 -22.49 0.24
CA GLN A 18 -20.36 -23.34 0.74
C GLN A 18 -20.91 -24.06 1.99
N PRO A 19 -20.78 -25.39 2.09
CA PRO A 19 -21.04 -26.08 3.34
C PRO A 19 -19.97 -25.67 4.36
N GLN A 20 -20.43 -25.28 5.56
CA GLN A 20 -19.57 -25.06 6.71
C GLN A 20 -18.72 -26.31 6.96
N ARG A 21 -17.40 -26.16 6.84
CA ARG A 21 -16.45 -27.17 7.28
C ARG A 21 -16.23 -26.95 8.77
N LEU A 22 -16.88 -27.78 9.58
CA LEU A 22 -16.64 -27.89 11.02
C LEU A 22 -15.15 -28.16 11.28
N PRO A 23 -14.52 -27.51 12.29
CA PRO A 23 -13.18 -27.88 12.71
C PRO A 23 -13.20 -29.26 13.38
N PRO A 24 -12.20 -30.13 13.14
CA PRO A 24 -12.06 -31.36 13.91
C PRO A 24 -11.71 -31.01 15.36
N ALA A 25 -12.58 -31.43 16.28
CA ALA A 25 -12.25 -31.58 17.68
C ALA A 25 -11.12 -32.61 17.83
N GLY A 26 -10.08 -32.29 18.60
CA GLY A 26 -9.24 -33.31 19.17
C GLY A 26 -7.83 -32.86 19.56
N HIS A 27 -7.52 -33.18 20.82
CA HIS A 27 -6.18 -33.41 21.41
C HIS A 27 -5.52 -32.21 22.09
N ALA A 28 -5.92 -31.99 23.34
CA ALA A 28 -4.98 -31.71 24.44
C ALA A 28 -4.49 -33.06 25.02
N PRO A 29 -3.58 -33.10 26.01
CA PRO A 29 -2.32 -32.37 26.21
C PRO A 29 -1.12 -33.35 26.32
N ALA A 30 0.05 -32.99 25.79
CA ALA A 30 1.28 -33.75 26.06
C ALA A 30 2.03 -33.11 27.23
N THR A 31 1.84 -33.71 28.40
CA THR A 31 2.62 -33.51 29.61
C THR A 31 4.03 -34.09 29.43
N HIS A 32 5.07 -33.27 29.48
CA HIS A 32 6.42 -33.73 29.84
C HIS A 32 7.12 -32.70 30.74
N PRO A 33 7.53 -33.08 31.97
CA PRO A 33 8.34 -32.28 32.89
C PRO A 33 9.87 -32.39 32.60
N PRO A 34 10.72 -31.61 33.32
CA PRO A 34 11.99 -31.08 32.82
C PRO A 34 13.25 -31.77 33.37
N ALA A 35 14.37 -31.66 32.64
CA ALA A 35 15.78 -31.69 33.09
C ALA A 35 16.66 -31.55 31.81
N ALA A 36 17.84 -30.94 31.74
CA ALA A 36 18.81 -30.56 32.74
C ALA A 36 19.66 -29.39 32.25
N ARG A 37 20.23 -28.67 33.21
CA ARG A 37 21.37 -27.75 33.09
C ARG A 37 22.49 -28.31 32.20
N THR A 38 23.09 -27.44 31.39
CA THR A 38 24.54 -27.47 31.15
C THR A 38 25.06 -26.04 31.20
N THR A 39 25.79 -25.78 32.27
CA THR A 39 26.60 -24.61 32.51
C THR A 39 27.91 -24.70 31.74
N HIS A 40 28.31 -23.57 31.15
CA HIS A 40 29.68 -23.05 31.10
C HIS A 40 30.70 -23.72 30.15
N LEU A 41 31.18 -22.98 29.14
CA LEU A 41 32.54 -22.42 29.16
C LEU A 41 32.71 -21.38 28.04
N ALA A 42 33.32 -20.25 28.39
CA ALA A 42 33.68 -19.16 27.49
C ALA A 42 34.78 -19.56 26.50
N ASP A 43 34.69 -19.04 25.28
CA ASP A 43 35.86 -18.85 24.40
C ASP A 43 35.89 -17.37 23.97
N PRO A 44 36.81 -16.56 24.53
CA PRO A 44 36.93 -15.15 24.19
C PRO A 44 38.18 -14.93 23.34
N THR A 45 38.21 -15.33 22.06
CA THR A 45 39.14 -14.70 21.11
C THR A 45 38.81 -15.01 19.65
N LYS A 46 37.98 -14.15 19.05
CA LYS A 46 38.13 -13.85 17.62
C LYS A 46 37.79 -12.38 17.37
N PRO A 47 38.76 -11.55 16.93
CA PRO A 47 38.45 -10.21 16.47
C PRO A 47 37.54 -10.34 15.25
N ARG A 48 36.27 -9.98 15.42
CA ARG A 48 35.33 -9.89 14.30
C ARG A 48 35.79 -8.70 13.44
N PRO A 49 35.94 -8.90 12.11
CA PRO A 49 36.27 -7.81 11.22
C PRO A 49 35.17 -6.76 11.30
N ASP A 50 35.62 -5.53 11.52
CA ASP A 50 34.89 -4.28 11.42
C ASP A 50 34.04 -4.28 10.14
N LEU A 51 32.74 -4.56 10.28
CA LEU A 51 31.77 -4.30 9.22
C LEU A 51 31.48 -2.80 9.25
N SER A 52 32.48 -2.07 8.74
CA SER A 52 32.36 -0.76 8.15
C SER A 52 30.96 -0.57 7.57
N THR A 53 30.30 0.43 8.14
CA THR A 53 29.21 1.23 7.59
C THR A 53 29.08 1.12 6.08
N ARG A 54 28.45 0.06 5.59
CA ARG A 54 27.95 0.02 4.23
C ARG A 54 26.61 0.72 4.25
N THR A 55 26.69 2.04 4.35
CA THR A 55 25.64 2.97 3.95
C THR A 55 25.30 2.63 2.50
N ARG A 56 24.38 1.68 2.35
CA ARG A 56 23.69 1.43 1.09
C ARG A 56 22.83 2.66 0.90
N SER A 57 23.41 3.65 0.21
CA SER A 57 22.66 4.66 -0.53
C SER A 57 21.70 3.91 -1.43
N ARG A 58 20.53 3.63 -0.89
CA ARG A 58 19.47 2.90 -1.53
C ARG A 58 18.81 3.91 -2.45
N THR A 59 19.39 4.02 -3.65
CA THR A 59 18.86 4.85 -4.72
C THR A 59 17.42 4.41 -4.94
N LEU A 60 16.46 5.22 -4.49
CA LEU A 60 15.05 5.05 -4.75
C LEU A 60 14.86 5.12 -6.28
N ARG A 61 14.95 3.96 -6.93
CA ARG A 61 14.61 3.84 -8.35
C ARG A 61 13.08 3.86 -8.45
N LEU A 62 12.53 5.07 -8.43
CA LEU A 62 11.17 5.32 -8.85
C LEU A 62 11.07 4.93 -10.33
N TRP A 63 10.55 3.73 -10.60
CA TRP A 63 10.14 3.33 -11.95
C TRP A 63 8.85 4.06 -12.28
N PHE A 64 8.97 5.30 -12.77
CA PHE A 64 7.84 5.98 -13.40
C PHE A 64 7.59 5.35 -14.77
N ALA A 65 6.68 4.39 -14.83
CA ALA A 65 6.06 3.97 -16.09
C ALA A 65 5.18 5.12 -16.59
N THR A 66 5.82 6.13 -17.17
CA THR A 66 5.18 7.35 -17.65
C THR A 66 4.41 7.00 -18.91
N ARG A 67 3.09 6.76 -18.79
CA ARG A 67 2.20 6.86 -19.95
C ARG A 67 2.39 8.28 -20.51
N ARG A 68 2.91 8.38 -21.73
CA ARG A 68 2.90 9.64 -22.50
C ARG A 68 1.44 10.06 -22.65
N VAL A 69 0.98 10.95 -21.78
CA VAL A 69 -0.24 11.70 -22.01
C VAL A 69 0.19 12.86 -22.89
N SER A 70 -0.32 12.90 -24.12
CA SER A 70 -0.09 14.00 -25.05
C SER A 70 -0.40 15.32 -24.34
N ALA A 71 0.64 16.13 -24.17
CA ALA A 71 0.56 17.44 -23.57
C ALA A 71 0.03 18.41 -24.64
N GLU A 72 -1.29 18.51 -24.76
CA GLU A 72 -1.90 19.70 -25.34
C GLU A 72 -1.82 20.80 -24.29
N SER A 73 -0.92 21.75 -24.53
CA SER A 73 -0.64 22.91 -23.70
C SER A 73 -1.78 23.92 -23.82
N ASP A 74 -2.63 23.94 -22.82
CA ASP A 74 -3.25 25.18 -22.39
C ASP A 74 -2.36 25.74 -21.27
N MET A 75 -2.01 27.03 -21.31
CA MET A 75 -1.22 27.71 -20.27
C MET A 75 -2.04 27.88 -18.99
N ALA A 76 -2.56 26.77 -18.47
CA ALA A 76 -3.23 26.71 -17.19
C ALA A 76 -2.16 26.75 -16.10
N ALA A 77 -2.44 27.53 -15.05
CA ALA A 77 -1.66 27.61 -13.82
C ALA A 77 -1.15 26.21 -13.38
N PRO A 78 0.04 26.10 -12.75
CA PRO A 78 0.63 24.81 -12.40
C PRO A 78 -0.38 23.94 -11.69
N ALA A 79 -0.86 22.90 -12.38
CA ALA A 79 -1.96 22.08 -11.90
C ALA A 79 -1.51 21.38 -10.61
N SER A 80 -2.14 21.73 -9.49
CA SER A 80 -1.89 21.07 -8.21
C SER A 80 -2.17 19.58 -8.35
N VAL A 81 -1.16 18.76 -8.06
CA VAL A 81 -1.26 17.30 -8.14
C VAL A 81 -1.89 16.81 -6.86
N ARG A 82 -3.13 16.32 -6.95
CA ARG A 82 -3.82 15.66 -5.85
C ARG A 82 -3.46 14.19 -5.77
N MET A 83 -2.91 13.80 -4.63
CA MET A 83 -2.33 12.48 -4.40
C MET A 83 -2.97 11.80 -3.18
N LEU A 84 -3.20 10.49 -3.31
CA LEU A 84 -3.49 9.60 -2.19
C LEU A 84 -2.28 8.75 -1.86
N VAL A 85 -2.07 8.51 -0.56
CA VAL A 85 -0.98 7.67 -0.08
C VAL A 85 -1.56 6.43 0.59
N ALA A 86 -1.34 5.28 -0.05
CA ALA A 86 -1.64 3.97 0.51
C ALA A 86 -0.47 3.49 1.39
N SER A 87 -0.51 3.84 2.68
CA SER A 87 0.51 3.43 3.66
C SER A 87 -0.05 3.39 5.08
N GLY A 88 0.63 2.64 5.96
CA GLY A 88 0.30 2.62 7.38
C GLY A 88 0.62 3.98 8.04
N PRO A 89 -0.12 4.40 9.08
CA PRO A 89 0.07 5.69 9.73
C PRO A 89 1.44 5.84 10.43
N SER A 90 2.11 4.73 10.73
CA SER A 90 3.44 4.69 11.36
C SER A 90 4.58 4.45 10.37
N ALA A 91 4.32 4.57 9.06
CA ALA A 91 5.32 4.32 8.04
C ALA A 91 6.39 5.44 8.03
N PRO A 92 7.69 5.12 8.14
CA PRO A 92 8.76 6.12 8.12
C PRO A 92 8.81 6.92 6.81
N GLU A 93 8.27 6.38 5.73
CA GLU A 93 8.15 7.03 4.43
C GLU A 93 7.31 8.31 4.46
N LEU A 94 6.40 8.45 5.43
CA LEU A 94 5.57 9.66 5.57
C LEU A 94 6.42 10.90 5.89
N GLU A 95 7.61 10.74 6.47
CA GLU A 95 8.57 11.82 6.68
C GLU A 95 9.04 12.44 5.35
N VAL A 96 9.11 11.64 4.28
CA VAL A 96 9.52 12.11 2.95
C VAL A 96 8.42 12.96 2.31
N LEU A 97 7.14 12.70 2.65
CA LEU A 97 6.01 13.49 2.13
C LEU A 97 6.09 14.95 2.57
N LYS A 98 6.69 15.24 3.73
CA LYS A 98 6.92 16.62 4.21
C LYS A 98 7.87 17.41 3.32
N LYS A 99 8.66 16.75 2.47
CA LYS A 99 9.63 17.36 1.55
C LYS A 99 9.08 17.53 0.14
N LEU A 100 7.82 17.14 -0.10
CA LEU A 100 7.19 17.31 -1.41
C LEU A 100 7.04 18.80 -1.75
N PRO A 101 7.12 19.16 -3.04
CA PRO A 101 6.90 20.54 -3.45
C PRO A 101 5.46 20.97 -3.14
N PRO A 102 5.20 22.26 -2.92
CA PRO A 102 3.87 22.79 -2.56
C PRO A 102 2.81 22.59 -3.65
N SER A 103 3.23 22.22 -4.86
CA SER A 103 2.34 21.83 -5.96
C SER A 103 1.70 20.45 -5.77
N VAL A 104 2.08 19.69 -4.74
CA VAL A 104 1.52 18.37 -4.45
C VAL A 104 0.66 18.46 -3.20
N GLU A 105 -0.63 18.17 -3.37
CA GLU A 105 -1.62 18.12 -2.30
C GLU A 105 -1.86 16.66 -1.90
N VAL A 106 -1.49 16.31 -0.67
CA VAL A 106 -1.77 14.99 -0.11
C VAL A 106 -3.15 15.04 0.54
N LEU A 107 -4.16 14.46 -0.12
CA LEU A 107 -5.54 14.49 0.37
C LEU A 107 -5.73 13.61 1.62
N LYS A 108 -5.17 12.40 1.59
CA LYS A 108 -5.30 11.43 2.69
C LYS A 108 -4.19 10.39 2.65
N VAL A 109 -3.86 9.90 3.84
CA VAL A 109 -2.97 8.76 4.08
C VAL A 109 -3.77 7.67 4.78
N GLY A 110 -3.72 6.45 4.28
CA GLY A 110 -4.44 5.32 4.85
C GLY A 110 -3.99 4.00 4.21
N LYS A 111 -4.37 2.86 4.78
CA LYS A 111 -4.04 1.54 4.21
C LYS A 111 -5.26 0.89 3.58
N ARG A 112 -6.42 1.04 4.22
CA ARG A 112 -7.67 0.39 3.81
C ARG A 112 -8.70 1.41 3.39
N LEU A 113 -9.74 0.97 2.69
CA LEU A 113 -10.80 1.84 2.19
C LEU A 113 -11.50 2.63 3.31
N GLU A 114 -11.60 2.06 4.53
CA GLU A 114 -12.21 2.73 5.67
C GLU A 114 -11.45 4.00 6.08
N ASP A 115 -10.12 4.01 5.93
CA ASP A 115 -9.28 5.17 6.25
C ASP A 115 -9.58 6.37 5.32
N PHE A 116 -10.16 6.09 4.15
CA PHE A 116 -10.54 7.07 3.14
C PHE A 116 -12.05 7.34 3.10
N ALA A 117 -12.83 6.80 4.05
CA ALA A 117 -14.27 7.00 4.10
C ALA A 117 -14.67 8.48 4.31
N SER A 118 -13.75 9.31 4.81
CA SER A 118 -13.95 10.75 4.97
C SER A 118 -13.83 11.55 3.68
N LEU A 119 -13.40 10.93 2.57
CA LEU A 119 -13.24 11.62 1.29
C LEU A 119 -14.57 11.68 0.54
N SER A 120 -14.86 12.86 -0.01
CA SER A 120 -16.01 13.06 -0.89
C SER A 120 -15.78 12.40 -2.26
N GLU A 121 -16.84 12.20 -3.04
CA GLU A 121 -16.73 11.66 -4.40
C GLU A 121 -15.89 12.58 -5.31
N GLU A 122 -16.01 13.89 -5.12
CA GLU A 122 -15.21 14.90 -5.83
C GLU A 122 -13.71 14.76 -5.52
N ASP A 123 -13.36 14.47 -4.26
CA ASP A 123 -11.98 14.21 -3.88
C ASP A 123 -11.43 12.99 -4.60
N TRP A 124 -12.18 11.88 -4.60
CA TRP A 124 -11.82 10.65 -5.31
C TRP A 124 -11.61 10.87 -6.81
N GLU A 125 -12.49 11.64 -7.45
CA GLU A 125 -12.36 11.97 -8.87
C GLU A 125 -11.19 12.93 -9.12
N SER A 126 -10.84 13.80 -8.17
CA SER A 126 -9.71 14.71 -8.34
C SER A 126 -8.33 14.05 -8.18
N VAL A 127 -8.26 12.82 -7.66
CA VAL A 127 -6.99 12.10 -7.48
C VAL A 127 -6.37 11.75 -8.83
N THR A 128 -5.13 12.21 -9.02
CA THR A 128 -4.35 11.92 -10.23
C THR A 128 -3.19 10.94 -9.97
N VAL A 129 -2.74 10.85 -8.72
CA VAL A 129 -1.60 10.00 -8.31
C VAL A 129 -1.98 9.14 -7.11
N LEU A 130 -1.68 7.84 -7.18
CA LEU A 130 -1.75 6.91 -6.05
C LEU A 130 -0.33 6.46 -5.71
N LEU A 131 0.13 6.82 -4.52
CA LEU A 131 1.44 6.44 -4.00
C LEU A 131 1.28 5.29 -3.00
N VAL A 132 1.83 4.14 -3.33
CA VAL A 132 1.83 2.97 -2.45
C VAL A 132 3.19 2.89 -1.76
N CYS A 133 3.20 3.11 -0.44
CA CYS A 133 4.43 3.10 0.35
C CYS A 133 4.45 1.92 1.33
N GLY A 134 5.62 1.31 1.47
CA GLY A 134 5.93 0.40 2.57
C GLY A 134 6.72 -0.84 2.13
N VAL A 135 7.22 -1.57 3.12
CA VAL A 135 7.96 -2.81 2.93
C VAL A 135 7.41 -3.94 3.79
N GLY A 136 7.48 -5.16 3.25
CA GLY A 136 7.04 -6.38 3.94
C GLY A 136 5.55 -6.33 4.32
N PRO A 137 5.18 -6.67 5.58
CA PRO A 137 3.79 -6.73 6.01
C PRO A 137 3.06 -5.36 6.01
N ASN A 138 3.84 -4.28 5.95
CA ASN A 138 3.33 -2.91 5.92
C ASN A 138 3.14 -2.38 4.49
N ALA A 139 3.65 -3.06 3.47
CA ALA A 139 3.42 -2.68 2.08
C ALA A 139 1.93 -2.84 1.72
N GLY A 140 1.40 -1.86 0.96
CA GLY A 140 0.06 -1.96 0.40
C GLY A 140 -0.03 -3.20 -0.48
N LYS A 141 -0.95 -4.12 -0.15
CA LYS A 141 -1.12 -5.35 -0.93
C LYS A 141 -1.82 -5.01 -2.23
N LYS A 142 -1.48 -5.73 -3.30
CA LYS A 142 -2.15 -5.57 -4.61
C LYS A 142 -3.66 -5.69 -4.50
N ASP A 143 -4.17 -6.55 -3.61
CA ASP A 143 -5.60 -6.75 -3.42
C ASP A 143 -6.28 -5.57 -2.71
N GLU A 144 -5.64 -4.98 -1.68
CA GLU A 144 -6.11 -3.74 -1.04
C GLU A 144 -6.14 -2.61 -2.09
N ILE A 145 -5.11 -2.54 -2.92
CA ILE A 145 -4.99 -1.51 -3.97
C ILE A 145 -6.14 -1.61 -4.99
N LYS A 146 -6.56 -2.82 -5.37
CA LYS A 146 -7.65 -3.04 -6.34
C LYS A 146 -8.99 -2.46 -5.85
N GLU A 147 -9.21 -2.36 -4.54
CA GLU A 147 -10.45 -1.81 -3.99
C GLU A 147 -10.60 -0.30 -4.28
N PHE A 148 -9.49 0.41 -4.47
CA PHE A 148 -9.51 1.84 -4.81
C PHE A 148 -9.77 2.10 -6.29
N TRP A 149 -9.42 1.16 -7.18
CA TRP A 149 -9.43 1.38 -8.63
C TRP A 149 -10.78 1.81 -9.20
N PRO A 150 -11.93 1.26 -8.74
CA PRO A 150 -13.25 1.71 -9.19
C PRO A 150 -13.57 3.17 -8.87
N ARG A 151 -12.95 3.74 -7.83
CA ARG A 151 -13.17 5.13 -7.37
C ARG A 151 -12.22 6.12 -8.04
N LEU A 152 -11.03 5.67 -8.43
CA LEU A 152 -9.96 6.50 -8.96
C LEU A 152 -10.03 6.61 -10.50
N ARG A 153 -11.11 7.22 -11.01
CA ARG A 153 -11.38 7.31 -12.46
C ARG A 153 -10.36 8.15 -13.24
N ASN A 154 -9.79 9.16 -12.57
CA ASN A 154 -8.82 10.08 -13.16
C ASN A 154 -7.36 9.74 -12.79
N LEU A 155 -7.12 8.51 -12.30
CA LEU A 155 -5.78 8.07 -11.94
C LEU A 155 -4.88 8.02 -13.17
N LYS A 156 -3.84 8.85 -13.17
CA LYS A 156 -2.85 8.92 -14.25
C LYS A 156 -1.64 8.04 -13.94
N VAL A 157 -1.20 8.05 -12.68
CA VAL A 157 0.04 7.38 -12.25
C VAL A 157 -0.16 6.64 -10.94
N THR A 158 0.36 5.41 -10.90
CA THR A 158 0.53 4.64 -9.67
C THR A 158 2.01 4.43 -9.43
N ALA A 159 2.52 4.86 -8.29
CA ALA A 159 3.92 4.71 -7.92
C ALA A 159 4.05 3.80 -6.69
N PHE A 160 5.11 2.98 -6.68
CA PHE A 160 5.43 2.09 -5.57
C PHE A 160 6.77 2.49 -4.98
N VAL A 161 6.80 2.78 -3.68
CA VAL A 161 8.01 3.12 -2.95
C VAL A 161 8.34 2.00 -1.99
N GLN A 162 9.48 1.34 -2.24
CA GLN A 162 10.06 0.31 -1.38
C GLN A 162 11.35 0.87 -0.77
N THR A 163 11.36 1.05 0.55
CA THR A 163 12.52 1.54 1.31
C THR A 163 13.46 0.46 1.78
#